data_AF-A0A161M8S2-F1
#
_entry.id   AF-A0A161M8S2-F1
#
_cell.length_a   1.000
_cell.length_b   1.000
_cell.length_c   1.000
_cell.angle_alpha   90.00
_cell.angle_beta   90.00
_cell.angle_gamma   90.00
#
_symmetry.space_group_name_H-M   'P 1'
#
loop_
_entity.id
_entity.type
_entity.pdbx_description
1 polymer ?
#
loop_
_entity_poly.entity_id
_entity_poly.type
_entity_poly.pdbx_seq_one_letter_code
_entity_poly.pdbx_strand_id
1 'polypeptide(L)'
;NNARLATMLRQLAQYHAKNTGHLFMVRIAQGLTHLGKGTLSLSPFHTDRQVMNYSAVAGLLITLVSFLDTKTIMLGKSHYLLYTLATAMYPRWLVTLDEQLEPLPVSVRVGQAVDVIGKAGTPKTIAGVHTHTTPVLLAVGERAELATDDYTPLTPVMEGFVILRKKSNT
;
A
#
# COMPACT_ATOMS: atom_id res chain seq x y z
N ASN A 1 6.49 4.87 1.75
CA ASN A 1 7.30 5.94 1.14
C ASN A 1 7.53 7.06 2.17
N ASN A 2 8.60 6.98 2.95
CA ASN A 2 8.92 7.99 3.98
C ASN A 2 10.31 8.55 3.71
N ALA A 3 10.38 9.83 3.32
CA ALA A 3 11.64 10.47 2.94
C ALA A 3 12.66 10.49 4.08
N ARG A 4 12.22 10.62 5.34
CA ARG A 4 13.11 10.63 6.51
C ARG A 4 13.76 9.27 6.77
N LEU A 5 12.99 8.19 6.60
CA LEU A 5 13.54 6.84 6.72
C LEU A 5 14.51 6.53 5.58
N ALA A 6 14.19 6.96 4.36
CA ALA A 6 15.06 6.79 3.21
C ALA A 6 16.41 7.49 3.37
N THR A 7 16.44 8.72 3.91
CA THR A 7 17.70 9.43 4.18
C THR A 7 18.52 8.74 5.27
N MET A 8 17.89 8.31 6.36
CA MET A 8 18.55 7.58 7.44
C MET A 8 19.16 6.26 6.94
N LEU A 9 18.44 5.49 6.12
CA LEU A 9 18.95 4.26 5.52
C LEU A 9 20.13 4.50 4.58
N ARG A 10 20.18 5.64 3.87
CA ARG A 10 21.35 6.00 3.03
C ARG A 10 22.57 6.29 3.89
N GLN A 11 22.40 6.99 5.01
CA GLN A 11 23.48 7.25 5.96
C GLN A 11 24.02 5.94 6.58
N LEU A 12 23.13 5.02 6.98
CA LEU A 12 23.51 3.70 7.48
C LEU A 12 24.27 2.87 6.43
N ALA A 13 23.88 2.96 5.15
CA ALA A 13 24.59 2.27 4.07
C ALA A 13 26.02 2.80 3.89
N GLN A 14 26.22 4.12 4.00
CA GLN A 14 27.54 4.74 3.94
C GLN A 14 28.39 4.35 5.16
N TYR A 15 27.81 4.33 6.35
CA TYR A 15 28.50 3.94 7.58
C TYR A 15 28.98 2.48 7.54
N HIS A 16 28.14 1.56 7.08
CA HIS A 16 28.46 0.12 6.98
C HIS A 16 29.12 -0.29 5.65
N ALA A 17 29.62 0.66 4.85
CA ALA A 17 30.20 0.36 3.53
C ALA A 17 31.37 -0.64 3.57
N LYS A 18 32.11 -0.73 4.69
CA LYS A 18 33.24 -1.65 4.86
C LYS A 18 32.83 -3.11 5.10
N ASN A 19 31.64 -3.38 5.64
CA ASN A 19 31.17 -4.74 5.92
C ASN A 19 30.06 -5.12 4.94
N THR A 20 30.40 -5.99 4.00
CA THR A 20 29.51 -6.44 2.93
C THR A 20 28.21 -7.05 3.44
N GLY A 21 28.24 -7.76 4.58
CA GLY A 21 27.05 -8.41 5.14
C GLY A 21 26.05 -7.41 5.71
N HIS A 22 26.54 -6.40 6.43
CA HIS A 22 25.68 -5.31 6.93
C HIS A 22 25.17 -4.43 5.79
N LEU A 23 26.01 -4.17 4.78
CA LEU A 23 25.61 -3.41 3.60
C LEU A 23 24.49 -4.11 2.82
N PHE A 24 24.55 -5.43 2.68
CA PHE A 24 23.49 -6.23 2.04
C PHE A 24 22.14 -6.06 2.76
N MET A 25 22.14 -6.12 4.09
CA MET A 25 20.92 -5.96 4.89
C MET A 25 20.31 -4.56 4.75
N VAL A 26 21.14 -3.51 4.80
CA VAL A 26 20.66 -2.12 4.63
C VAL A 26 20.08 -1.91 3.23
N ARG A 27 20.65 -2.53 2.19
CA ARG A 27 20.11 -2.45 0.81
C ARG A 27 18.76 -3.13 0.69
N ILE A 28 18.53 -4.26 1.36
CA ILE A 28 17.20 -4.89 1.40
C ILE A 28 16.19 -3.91 2.03
N ALA A 29 16.52 -3.31 3.16
CA ALA A 29 15.66 -2.33 3.83
C ALA A 29 15.34 -1.10 2.93
N GLN A 30 16.33 -0.62 2.16
CA GLN A 30 16.14 0.44 1.18
C GLN A 30 15.21 0.01 0.03
N GLY A 31 15.39 -1.21 -0.49
CA GLY A 31 14.53 -1.79 -1.52
C GLY A 31 13.07 -1.91 -1.06
N LEU A 32 12.85 -2.36 0.17
CA LEU A 32 11.51 -2.44 0.77
C LEU A 32 10.86 -1.06 0.99
N THR A 33 11.67 -0.03 1.31
CA THR A 33 11.16 1.33 1.51
C THR A 33 10.66 1.96 0.20
N HIS A 34 11.29 1.61 -0.92
CA HIS A 34 10.99 2.10 -2.27
C HIS A 34 10.29 1.04 -3.14
N LEU A 35 9.64 0.05 -2.52
CA LEU A 35 8.98 -1.06 -3.20
C LEU A 35 8.00 -0.55 -4.25
N GLY A 36 8.14 -1.00 -5.50
CA GLY A 36 7.30 -0.54 -6.62
C GLY A 36 7.36 0.97 -6.84
N LYS A 37 8.49 1.64 -6.57
CA LYS A 37 8.61 3.12 -6.55
C LYS A 37 7.68 3.80 -5.53
N GLY A 38 7.20 3.05 -4.53
CA GLY A 38 6.25 3.51 -3.52
C GLY A 38 4.79 3.18 -3.83
N THR A 39 4.49 2.49 -4.93
CA THR A 39 3.12 2.07 -5.30
C THR A 39 2.71 0.73 -4.70
N LEU A 40 3.68 -0.10 -4.30
CA LEU A 40 3.45 -1.40 -3.69
C LEU A 40 3.54 -1.29 -2.17
N SER A 41 2.65 -2.01 -1.48
CA SER A 41 2.69 -2.21 -0.04
C SER A 41 2.76 -3.71 0.28
N LEU A 42 3.20 -4.02 1.51
CA LEU A 42 3.19 -5.38 2.03
C LEU A 42 2.01 -5.49 3.00
N SER A 43 1.00 -6.28 2.65
CA SER A 43 -0.17 -6.54 3.49
C SER A 43 -0.70 -7.94 3.19
N PRO A 44 -0.89 -8.79 4.21
CA PRO A 44 -1.57 -10.07 4.02
C PRO A 44 -3.08 -9.93 3.87
N PHE A 45 -3.61 -8.77 4.23
CA PHE A 45 -5.04 -8.48 4.14
C PHE A 45 -5.38 -7.74 2.85
N HIS A 46 -6.52 -8.11 2.28
CA HIS A 46 -7.13 -7.58 1.07
C HIS A 46 -8.54 -7.05 1.37
N THR A 47 -9.08 -6.24 0.47
CA THR A 47 -10.43 -5.64 0.58
C THR A 47 -10.60 -4.91 1.90
N ASP A 48 -9.86 -3.81 2.08
CA ASP A 48 -10.04 -2.95 3.26
C ASP A 48 -9.92 -3.71 4.61
N ARG A 49 -8.95 -4.64 4.64
CA ARG A 49 -8.63 -5.51 5.78
C ARG A 49 -9.67 -6.55 6.16
N GLN A 50 -10.70 -6.77 5.34
CA GLN A 50 -11.75 -7.75 5.64
C GLN A 50 -11.31 -9.20 5.39
N VAL A 51 -10.50 -9.44 4.36
CA VAL A 51 -10.12 -10.81 3.94
C VAL A 51 -8.63 -11.02 4.12
N MET A 52 -8.26 -12.06 4.88
CA MET A 52 -6.88 -12.47 5.07
C MET A 52 -6.48 -13.51 4.03
N ASN A 53 -5.37 -13.30 3.34
CA ASN A 53 -4.78 -14.30 2.45
C ASN A 53 -3.74 -15.14 3.21
N TYR A 54 -4.03 -16.41 3.42
CA TYR A 54 -3.14 -17.34 4.14
C TYR A 54 -1.77 -17.50 3.48
N SER A 55 -1.69 -17.45 2.15
CA SER A 55 -0.41 -17.56 1.43
C SER A 55 0.47 -16.33 1.67
N ALA A 56 -0.13 -15.14 1.71
CA ALA A 56 0.60 -13.89 1.98
C ALA A 56 1.12 -13.86 3.42
N VAL A 57 0.32 -14.35 4.37
CA VAL A 57 0.75 -14.53 5.77
C VAL A 57 1.93 -15.50 5.86
N ALA A 58 1.84 -16.66 5.21
CA ALA A 58 2.90 -17.64 5.20
C ALA A 58 4.21 -17.06 4.62
N GLY A 59 4.14 -16.30 3.52
CA GLY A 59 5.31 -15.64 2.93
C GLY A 59 5.96 -14.61 3.87
N LEU A 60 5.14 -13.81 4.56
CA LEU A 60 5.64 -12.87 5.58
C LEU A 60 6.29 -13.61 6.76
N LEU A 61 5.68 -14.69 7.25
CA LEU A 61 6.23 -15.48 8.35
C LEU A 61 7.55 -16.16 7.97
N ILE A 62 7.64 -16.75 6.78
CA ILE A 62 8.87 -17.38 6.28
C ILE A 62 10.02 -16.36 6.28
N THR A 63 9.78 -15.16 5.76
CA THR A 63 10.82 -14.13 5.73
C THR A 63 11.20 -13.63 7.12
N LEU A 64 10.24 -13.41 8.02
CA LEU A 64 10.51 -13.03 9.41
C LEU A 64 11.36 -14.08 10.15
N VAL A 65 11.00 -15.36 10.03
CA VAL A 65 11.75 -16.46 10.66
C VAL A 65 13.14 -16.60 10.02
N SER A 66 13.25 -16.41 8.72
CA SER A 66 14.54 -16.45 8.00
C SER A 66 15.50 -15.34 8.44
N PHE A 67 14.99 -14.20 8.92
CA PHE A 67 15.81 -13.13 9.49
C PHE A 67 16.30 -13.40 10.93
N LEU A 68 15.84 -14.47 11.60
CA LEU A 68 16.39 -14.86 12.91
C LEU A 68 17.83 -15.38 12.79
N ASP A 69 18.13 -16.12 11.71
CA ASP A 69 19.49 -16.53 11.37
C ASP A 69 19.94 -15.92 10.04
N THR A 70 20.26 -14.63 10.11
CA THR A 70 20.72 -13.87 8.92
C THR A 70 22.04 -14.38 8.36
N LYS A 71 22.92 -14.95 9.18
CA LYS A 71 24.29 -15.32 8.76
C LYS A 71 24.28 -16.57 7.90
N THR A 72 23.50 -17.59 8.27
CA THR A 72 23.48 -18.86 7.54
C THR A 72 22.42 -18.86 6.42
N ILE A 73 21.25 -18.28 6.67
CA ILE A 73 20.11 -18.36 5.74
C ILE A 73 20.19 -17.26 4.69
N MET A 74 20.24 -15.99 5.15
CA MET A 74 20.16 -14.82 4.26
C MET A 74 21.48 -14.41 3.64
N LEU A 75 22.61 -14.61 4.30
CA LEU A 75 23.95 -14.32 3.76
C LEU A 75 24.61 -15.56 3.13
N GLY A 76 24.06 -16.76 3.37
CA GLY A 76 24.61 -18.04 2.97
C GLY A 76 24.09 -18.56 1.63
N LYS A 77 23.20 -19.56 1.62
CA LYS A 77 22.75 -20.24 0.39
C LYS A 77 21.28 -19.97 0.02
N SER A 78 20.50 -19.40 0.93
CA SER A 78 19.02 -19.39 0.83
C SER A 78 18.44 -17.98 0.68
N HIS A 79 19.11 -17.10 -0.07
CA HIS A 79 18.63 -15.73 -0.34
C HIS A 79 17.27 -15.70 -1.06
N TYR A 80 16.93 -16.77 -1.79
CA TYR A 80 15.67 -16.88 -2.53
C TYR A 80 14.43 -16.84 -1.62
N LEU A 81 14.59 -17.11 -0.32
CA LEU A 81 13.49 -17.00 0.64
C LEU A 81 12.92 -15.58 0.69
N LEU A 82 13.69 -14.56 0.32
CA LEU A 82 13.18 -13.20 0.17
C LEU A 82 12.09 -13.07 -0.91
N TYR A 83 12.09 -13.92 -1.94
CA TYR A 83 11.04 -13.89 -2.97
C TYR A 83 9.67 -14.33 -2.45
N THR A 84 9.62 -15.02 -1.31
CA THR A 84 8.33 -15.35 -0.67
C THR A 84 7.55 -14.10 -0.25
N LEU A 85 8.23 -12.94 -0.06
CA LEU A 85 7.58 -11.64 0.15
C LEU A 85 6.67 -11.23 -1.01
N ALA A 86 6.93 -11.70 -2.24
CA ALA A 86 6.11 -11.36 -3.40
C ALA A 86 4.63 -11.75 -3.21
N THR A 87 4.36 -12.81 -2.43
CA THR A 87 2.99 -13.26 -2.13
C THR A 87 2.19 -12.25 -1.31
N ALA A 88 2.86 -11.34 -0.60
CA ALA A 88 2.23 -10.30 0.21
C ALA A 88 2.35 -8.89 -0.42
N MET A 89 2.96 -8.78 -1.60
CA MET A 89 3.07 -7.52 -2.32
C MET A 89 1.76 -7.20 -3.01
N TYR A 90 1.15 -6.08 -2.63
CA TYR A 90 -0.11 -5.61 -3.20
C TYR A 90 -0.02 -4.12 -3.57
N PRO A 91 -0.42 -3.72 -4.78
CA PRO A 91 -0.46 -2.31 -5.19
C PRO A 91 -1.54 -1.56 -4.43
N ARG A 92 -1.19 -0.41 -3.84
CA ARG A 92 -2.15 0.47 -3.16
C ARG A 92 -2.15 1.86 -3.79
N TRP A 93 -3.02 2.00 -4.76
CA TRP A 93 -3.34 3.24 -5.43
C TRP A 93 -4.79 3.19 -5.86
N LEU A 94 -5.37 4.33 -6.17
CA LEU A 94 -6.73 4.46 -6.67
C LEU A 94 -6.69 5.12 -8.04
N VAL A 95 -7.22 4.42 -9.04
CA VAL A 95 -7.46 4.92 -10.39
C VAL A 95 -8.95 4.75 -10.65
N THR A 96 -9.60 5.81 -11.11
CA THR A 96 -11.02 5.79 -11.47
C THR A 96 -11.17 5.72 -12.97
N LEU A 97 -12.09 4.88 -13.41
CA LEU A 97 -12.45 4.65 -14.81
C LEU A 97 -13.93 4.97 -15.02
N ASP A 98 -14.31 5.34 -16.23
CA ASP A 98 -15.72 5.44 -16.62
C ASP A 98 -16.29 4.06 -17.06
N GLU A 99 -17.54 4.04 -17.52
CA GLU A 99 -18.19 2.82 -18.02
C GLU A 99 -17.59 2.32 -19.35
N GLN A 100 -16.83 3.16 -20.05
CA GLN A 100 -16.12 2.84 -21.29
C GLN A 100 -14.66 2.40 -21.02
N LEU A 101 -14.28 2.26 -19.75
CA LEU A 101 -12.93 1.92 -19.28
C LEU A 101 -11.86 3.00 -19.61
N GLU A 102 -12.28 4.23 -19.86
CA GLU A 102 -11.37 5.36 -20.02
C GLU A 102 -11.03 5.97 -18.64
N PRO A 103 -9.78 6.45 -18.45
CA PRO A 103 -9.39 7.11 -17.21
C PRO A 103 -10.22 8.37 -16.95
N LEU A 104 -10.95 8.37 -15.83
CA LEU A 104 -11.79 9.48 -15.42
C LEU A 104 -11.20 10.16 -14.18
N PRO A 105 -10.59 11.35 -14.29
CA PRO A 105 -10.06 12.06 -13.13
C PRO A 105 -11.21 12.62 -12.27
N VAL A 106 -11.32 12.14 -11.03
CA VAL A 106 -12.36 12.55 -10.08
C VAL A 106 -11.72 12.99 -8.77
N SER A 107 -12.36 13.97 -8.13
CA SER A 107 -11.96 14.44 -6.80
C SER A 107 -12.34 13.42 -5.74
N VAL A 108 -11.33 12.95 -5.00
CA VAL A 108 -11.45 11.98 -3.90
C VAL A 108 -10.88 12.57 -2.62
N ARG A 109 -11.49 12.27 -1.48
CA ARG A 109 -10.96 12.60 -0.16
C ARG A 109 -10.19 11.40 0.36
N VAL A 110 -8.97 11.62 0.81
CA VAL A 110 -8.13 10.57 1.40
C VAL A 110 -7.91 10.90 2.87
N GLY A 111 -8.09 9.91 3.73
CA GLY A 111 -7.95 10.09 5.17
C GLY A 111 -7.78 8.76 5.90
N GLN A 112 -7.53 8.83 7.19
CA GLN A 112 -7.40 7.63 8.02
C GLN A 112 -8.74 6.87 8.06
N ALA A 113 -8.68 5.56 7.84
CA ALA A 113 -9.86 4.70 7.87
C ALA A 113 -10.44 4.65 9.29
N VAL A 114 -11.75 4.89 9.40
CA VAL A 114 -12.53 4.95 10.63
C VAL A 114 -13.90 4.33 10.36
N ASP A 115 -14.53 3.73 11.37
CA ASP A 115 -15.74 2.92 11.13
C ASP A 115 -16.94 3.80 10.77
N VAL A 116 -17.26 4.78 11.62
CA VAL A 116 -18.26 5.83 11.33
C VAL A 116 -17.86 7.14 12.01
N ILE A 117 -17.76 8.21 11.23
CA ILE A 117 -17.61 9.60 11.69
C ILE A 117 -18.66 10.46 10.97
N GLY A 118 -19.19 11.48 11.63
CA GLY A 118 -20.09 12.46 11.02
C GLY A 118 -21.43 12.59 11.74
N LYS A 119 -22.34 13.37 11.15
CA LYS A 119 -23.70 13.55 11.68
C LYS A 119 -24.58 12.37 11.30
N ALA A 120 -25.57 12.06 12.13
CA ALA A 120 -26.59 11.06 11.82
C ALA A 120 -27.24 11.38 10.46
N GLY A 121 -27.28 10.40 9.55
CA GLY A 121 -27.83 10.52 8.20
C GLY A 121 -26.79 10.59 7.07
N THR A 122 -25.55 11.02 7.34
CA THR A 122 -24.44 10.98 6.35
C THR A 122 -23.18 10.42 7.02
N PRO A 123 -23.12 9.10 7.28
CA PRO A 123 -21.93 8.49 7.86
C PRO A 123 -20.75 8.60 6.88
N LYS A 124 -19.59 8.98 7.40
CA LYS A 124 -18.31 8.98 6.67
C LYS A 124 -17.38 7.94 7.30
N THR A 125 -16.61 7.27 6.47
CA THR A 125 -15.67 6.23 6.91
C THR A 125 -14.21 6.68 6.88
N ILE A 126 -13.98 7.97 6.64
CA ILE A 126 -12.66 8.59 6.65
C ILE A 126 -12.55 9.74 7.65
N ALA A 127 -11.42 9.79 8.34
CA ALA A 127 -10.96 10.95 9.09
C ALA A 127 -9.93 11.71 8.24
N GLY A 128 -10.39 12.70 7.48
CA GLY A 128 -9.54 13.52 6.61
C GLY A 128 -10.33 14.47 5.72
N VAL A 129 -9.76 15.65 5.45
CA VAL A 129 -10.39 16.70 4.61
C VAL A 129 -9.59 16.96 3.33
N HIS A 130 -8.40 16.39 3.20
CA HIS A 130 -7.56 16.58 2.02
C HIS A 130 -8.21 15.94 0.80
N THR A 131 -8.45 16.75 -0.22
CA THR A 131 -9.01 16.33 -1.49
C THR A 131 -7.88 16.22 -2.51
N HIS A 132 -7.83 15.09 -3.19
CA HIS A 132 -6.89 14.78 -4.27
C HIS A 132 -7.68 14.46 -5.54
N THR A 133 -7.06 14.61 -6.70
CA THR A 133 -7.62 14.13 -7.96
C THR A 133 -6.99 12.78 -8.27
N THR A 134 -7.79 11.80 -8.70
CA THR A 134 -7.29 10.51 -9.14
C THR A 134 -6.46 10.63 -10.42
N PRO A 135 -5.39 9.83 -10.60
CA PRO A 135 -4.96 8.72 -9.74
C PRO A 135 -4.17 9.16 -8.50
N VAL A 136 -4.41 8.49 -7.37
CA VAL A 136 -3.77 8.83 -6.07
C VAL A 136 -3.16 7.59 -5.42
N LEU A 137 -2.05 7.77 -4.70
CA LEU A 137 -1.44 6.72 -3.87
C LEU A 137 -2.06 6.72 -2.48
N LEU A 138 -2.40 5.54 -1.95
CA LEU A 138 -2.98 5.40 -0.61
C LEU A 138 -1.91 4.89 0.38
N ALA A 139 -1.72 5.60 1.48
CA ALA A 139 -0.80 5.19 2.53
C ALA A 139 -1.39 4.06 3.40
N VAL A 140 -0.58 3.58 4.35
CA VAL A 140 -1.02 2.51 5.25
C VAL A 140 -2.12 3.02 6.18
N GLY A 141 -3.30 2.39 6.13
CA GLY A 141 -4.42 2.74 7.00
C GLY A 141 -5.22 3.95 6.51
N GLU A 142 -4.92 4.46 5.31
CA GLU A 142 -5.75 5.44 4.64
C GLU A 142 -6.82 4.75 3.79
N ARG A 143 -7.97 5.40 3.67
CA ARG A 143 -9.07 5.04 2.78
C ARG A 143 -9.45 6.28 1.95
N ALA A 144 -9.95 6.04 0.75
CA ALA A 144 -10.48 7.07 -0.13
C ALA A 144 -12.01 7.04 -0.18
N GLU A 145 -12.62 8.21 -0.32
CA GLU A 145 -14.04 8.38 -0.61
C GLU A 145 -14.22 9.43 -1.72
N LEU A 146 -15.30 9.36 -2.50
CA LEU A 146 -15.60 10.39 -3.50
C LEU A 146 -15.88 11.73 -2.81
N ALA A 147 -15.37 12.82 -3.37
CA ALA A 147 -15.59 14.16 -2.83
C ALA A 147 -16.90 14.80 -3.32
N THR A 148 -17.39 14.37 -4.49
CA THR A 148 -18.62 14.84 -5.15
C THR A 148 -19.61 13.70 -5.38
N ASP A 149 -20.90 14.04 -5.45
CA ASP A 149 -22.01 13.09 -5.61
C ASP A 149 -22.39 12.84 -7.08
N ASP A 150 -21.58 13.33 -8.02
CA ASP A 150 -21.83 13.23 -9.47
C ASP A 150 -21.71 11.79 -9.98
N TYR A 151 -20.95 10.96 -9.25
CA TYR A 151 -20.63 9.60 -9.61
C TYR A 151 -20.97 8.64 -8.48
N THR A 152 -21.35 7.43 -8.85
CA THR A 152 -21.58 6.31 -7.95
C THR A 152 -20.57 5.22 -8.29
N PRO A 153 -19.75 4.76 -7.32
CA PRO A 153 -18.80 3.69 -7.57
C PRO A 153 -19.52 2.34 -7.65
N LEU A 154 -19.10 1.48 -8.59
CA LEU A 154 -19.66 0.13 -8.71
C LEU A 154 -19.15 -0.82 -7.61
N THR A 155 -18.01 -0.50 -7.01
CA THR A 155 -17.43 -1.25 -5.90
C THR A 155 -17.57 -0.48 -4.59
N PRO A 156 -17.83 -1.17 -3.46
CA PRO A 156 -17.90 -0.50 -2.15
C PRO A 156 -16.53 -0.01 -1.65
N VAL A 157 -15.44 -0.56 -2.20
CA VAL A 157 -14.07 -0.21 -1.82
C VAL A 157 -13.44 0.67 -2.91
N MET A 158 -12.89 1.81 -2.50
CA MET A 158 -12.19 2.77 -3.35
C MET A 158 -10.68 2.50 -3.40
N GLU A 159 -10.28 1.32 -3.88
CA GLU A 159 -8.88 0.89 -3.99
C GLU A 159 -8.66 0.15 -5.32
N GLY A 160 -7.51 0.36 -5.96
CA GLY A 160 -7.18 -0.19 -7.26
C GLY A 160 -7.89 0.53 -8.40
N PHE A 161 -8.40 -0.25 -9.37
CA PHE A 161 -9.26 0.27 -10.43
C PHE A 161 -10.71 0.28 -9.97
N VAL A 162 -11.33 1.45 -10.00
CA VAL A 162 -12.74 1.62 -9.61
C VAL A 162 -13.50 2.22 -10.78
N ILE A 163 -14.54 1.51 -11.22
CA ILE A 163 -15.44 2.00 -12.26
C ILE A 163 -16.51 2.90 -11.61
N LEU A 164 -16.64 4.09 -12.15
CA LEU A 164 -17.58 5.11 -11.72
C LEU A 164 -18.72 5.21 -12.74
N ARG A 165 -19.95 5.07 -12.25
CA ARG A 165 -21.15 5.34 -13.02
C ARG A 165 -21.60 6.77 -12.76
N LYS A 166 -21.80 7.55 -13.82
CA LYS A 166 -22.39 8.89 -13.72
C LYS A 166 -23.82 8.77 -13.19
N LYS A 167 -24.14 9.53 -12.15
CA LYS A 167 -25.49 9.57 -11.60
C LYS A 167 -26.38 10.34 -12.57
N SER A 168 -27.43 9.69 -13.08
CA SER A 168 -28.47 10.40 -13.85
C SER A 168 -29.37 11.10 -12.86
N ASN A 169 -29.46 12.43 -12.95
CA ASN A 169 -30.40 13.22 -12.15
C ASN A 169 -31.80 12.99 -12.72
N THR A 170 -32.50 11.98 -12.21
CA THR A 170 -33.97 11.96 -12.19
C THR A 170 -34.48 12.69 -10.97
#